data_AF-A0A843HKR9-F1
#
_entry.id   AF-A0A843HKR9-F1
#
_cell.length_a   1.000
_cell.length_b   1.000
_cell.length_c   1.000
_cell.angle_alpha   90.00
_cell.angle_beta   90.00
_cell.angle_gamma   90.00
#
_symmetry.space_group_name_H-M   'P 1'
#
loop_
_entity.id
_entity.type
_entity.pdbx_description
1 polymer ?
#
loop_
_entity_poly.entity_id
_entity_poly.type
_entity_poly.pdbx_seq_one_letter_code
_entity_poly.pdbx_strand_id
1 'polypeptide(L)'
;MTEEQFWRANPRVIKVWEKTWKDEQNRNNQLAHMYFGNYGLSAMMTAVSWVMQPMLCKGKKSKAKYIEEPVRLFPMTEEEKEAERERATQAFIEWGNAVAKQFESLNKT
;
A
#
# COMPACT_ATOMS: atom_id res chain seq x y z
N MET A 1 4.04 -44.18 -22.56
CA MET A 1 3.85 -42.79 -23.03
C MET A 1 4.75 -41.93 -22.19
N THR A 2 5.75 -41.30 -22.79
CA THR A 2 6.63 -40.36 -22.06
C THR A 2 5.93 -39.01 -21.88
N GLU A 3 6.33 -38.20 -20.91
CA GLU A 3 5.75 -36.89 -20.63
C GLU A 3 5.75 -35.99 -21.88
N GLU A 4 6.85 -35.98 -22.63
CA GLU A 4 6.95 -35.25 -23.91
C GLU A 4 5.96 -35.75 -24.97
N GLN A 5 5.66 -37.05 -25.00
CA GLN A 5 4.65 -37.62 -25.90
C GLN A 5 3.23 -37.24 -25.47
N PHE A 6 2.96 -37.17 -24.17
CA PHE A 6 1.66 -36.75 -23.63
C PHE A 6 1.32 -35.32 -24.05
N TRP A 7 2.26 -34.39 -23.89
CA TRP A 7 2.09 -33.00 -24.32
C TRP A 7 1.89 -32.92 -25.84
N ARG A 8 2.68 -33.63 -26.64
CA ARG A 8 2.55 -33.60 -28.11
C ARG A 8 1.28 -34.29 -28.64
N ALA A 9 0.74 -35.28 -27.95
CA ALA A 9 -0.39 -36.07 -28.43
C ALA A 9 -1.75 -35.36 -28.30
N ASN A 10 -1.90 -34.36 -27.42
CA ASN A 10 -3.19 -33.71 -27.19
C ASN A 10 -3.14 -32.18 -27.34
N PRO A 11 -3.12 -31.66 -28.58
CA PRO A 11 -3.02 -30.22 -28.85
C PRO A 11 -4.20 -29.40 -28.29
N ARG A 12 -5.34 -30.04 -27.98
CA ARG A 12 -6.49 -29.35 -27.36
C ARG A 12 -6.19 -28.97 -25.92
N VAL A 13 -5.51 -29.83 -25.16
CA VAL A 13 -5.14 -29.57 -23.77
C VAL A 13 -4.11 -28.45 -23.70
N ILE A 14 -3.10 -28.47 -24.58
CA ILE A 14 -2.12 -27.38 -24.68
C ILE A 14 -2.80 -26.04 -24.98
N LYS A 15 -3.73 -25.99 -25.95
CA LYS A 15 -4.43 -24.74 -26.30
C LYS A 15 -5.26 -24.18 -25.13
N VAL A 16 -5.91 -25.05 -24.35
CA VAL A 16 -6.66 -24.63 -23.17
C VAL A 16 -5.70 -24.07 -22.11
N TRP A 17 -4.59 -24.77 -21.85
CA TRP A 17 -3.58 -24.32 -20.89
C TRP A 17 -2.92 -23.00 -21.30
N GLU A 18 -2.56 -22.84 -22.57
CA GLU A 18 -2.00 -21.60 -23.11
C GLU A 18 -2.99 -20.43 -22.95
N LYS A 19 -4.27 -20.68 -23.19
CA LYS A 19 -5.32 -19.67 -22.99
C LYS A 19 -5.43 -19.29 -21.52
N THR A 20 -5.51 -20.25 -20.61
CA THR A 20 -5.59 -19.96 -19.17
C THR A 20 -4.36 -19.20 -18.67
N TRP A 21 -3.17 -19.53 -19.18
CA TRP A 21 -1.93 -18.83 -18.86
C TRP A 21 -1.96 -17.38 -19.34
N LYS A 22 -2.39 -17.13 -20.59
CA LYS A 22 -2.55 -15.77 -21.12
C LYS A 22 -3.58 -14.96 -20.35
N ASP A 23 -4.71 -15.58 -19.98
CA ASP A 23 -5.75 -14.93 -19.19
C ASP A 23 -5.22 -14.54 -17.80
N GLU A 24 -4.44 -15.39 -17.15
CA GLU A 24 -3.78 -15.11 -15.88
C GLU A 24 -2.73 -13.99 -16.00
N GLN A 25 -1.90 -14.03 -17.06
CA GLN A 25 -0.93 -12.98 -17.33
C GLN A 25 -1.60 -11.62 -17.56
N ASN A 26 -2.70 -11.60 -18.32
CA ASN A 26 -3.48 -10.38 -18.56
C ASN A 26 -4.08 -9.84 -17.26
N ARG A 27 -4.62 -10.71 -16.39
CA ARG A 27 -5.13 -10.32 -15.07
C ARG A 27 -4.02 -9.72 -14.20
N ASN A 28 -2.85 -10.35 -14.16
CA ASN A 28 -1.72 -9.86 -13.39
C ASN A 28 -1.21 -8.52 -13.92
N ASN A 29 -1.17 -8.34 -15.25
CA ASN A 29 -0.84 -7.05 -15.86
C ASN A 29 -1.86 -5.97 -15.50
N GLN A 30 -3.16 -6.27 -15.53
CA GLN A 30 -4.21 -5.33 -15.13
C GLN A 30 -4.07 -4.91 -13.67
N LEU A 31 -3.81 -5.87 -12.77
CA LEU A 31 -3.56 -5.58 -11.36
C LEU A 31 -2.32 -4.70 -11.19
N ALA A 32 -1.21 -5.06 -11.85
CA ALA A 32 0.02 -4.26 -11.83
C ALA A 32 -0.25 -2.82 -12.33
N HIS A 33 -0.96 -2.66 -13.45
CA HIS A 33 -1.35 -1.35 -13.96
C HIS A 33 -2.23 -0.56 -12.99
N MET A 34 -3.17 -1.21 -12.30
CA MET A 34 -4.01 -0.56 -11.30
C MET A 34 -3.18 -0.08 -10.11
N TYR A 35 -2.24 -0.89 -9.62
CA TYR A 35 -1.34 -0.51 -8.54
C TYR A 35 -0.41 0.63 -8.96
N PHE A 36 0.36 0.45 -10.04
CA PHE A 36 1.26 1.49 -10.55
C PHE A 36 0.50 2.77 -10.89
N GLY A 37 -0.71 2.65 -11.43
CA GLY A 37 -1.60 3.78 -11.70
C GLY A 37 -1.98 4.54 -10.43
N ASN A 38 -2.41 3.84 -9.37
CA ASN A 38 -2.79 4.47 -8.10
C ASN A 38 -1.60 5.13 -7.39
N TYR A 39 -0.46 4.45 -7.28
CA TYR A 39 0.75 5.05 -6.69
C TYR A 39 1.27 6.20 -7.52
N GLY A 40 1.32 6.04 -8.84
CA GLY A 40 1.78 7.08 -9.76
C GLY A 40 0.88 8.32 -9.73
N LEU A 41 -0.44 8.13 -9.74
CA LEU A 41 -1.41 9.21 -9.61
C LEU A 41 -1.28 9.90 -8.25
N SER A 42 -1.18 9.14 -7.16
CA SER A 42 -1.00 9.70 -5.82
C SER A 42 0.31 10.50 -5.69
N ALA A 43 1.40 9.99 -6.25
CA ALA A 43 2.68 10.67 -6.25
C ALA A 43 2.62 11.98 -7.06
N MET A 44 2.00 11.94 -8.24
CA MET A 44 1.78 13.13 -9.06
C MET A 44 0.93 14.16 -8.32
N MET A 45 -0.18 13.75 -7.72
CA MET A 45 -1.05 14.65 -6.95
C MET A 45 -0.33 15.27 -5.75
N THR A 46 0.50 14.49 -5.06
CA THR A 46 1.31 14.96 -3.93
C THR A 46 2.33 15.99 -4.40
N ALA A 47 3.06 15.70 -5.48
CA ALA A 47 4.04 16.63 -6.05
C ALA A 47 3.37 17.93 -6.51
N VAL A 48 2.25 17.83 -7.22
CA VAL A 48 1.46 19.00 -7.65
C VAL A 48 0.99 19.81 -6.43
N SER A 49 0.49 19.15 -5.39
CA SER A 49 0.08 19.83 -4.16
C SER A 49 1.24 20.58 -3.51
N TRP A 50 2.42 19.98 -3.42
CA TRP A 50 3.61 20.64 -2.85
C TRP A 50 4.03 21.88 -3.63
N VAL A 51 3.93 21.84 -4.96
CA VAL A 51 4.29 22.98 -5.83
C VAL A 51 3.21 24.05 -5.84
N MET A 52 1.94 23.66 -5.96
CA MET A 52 0.82 24.58 -6.18
C MET A 52 0.28 25.21 -4.90
N GLN A 53 0.34 24.50 -3.77
CA GLN A 53 -0.26 24.97 -2.52
C GLN A 53 0.39 26.25 -1.94
N PRO A 54 1.72 26.45 -2.02
CA PRO A 54 2.33 27.73 -1.66
C PRO A 54 1.82 28.89 -2.54
N MET A 55 1.58 28.64 -3.83
CA MET A 55 1.07 29.66 -4.76
C MET A 55 -0.40 29.99 -4.51
N LEU A 56 -1.25 28.98 -4.31
CA LEU A 56 -2.70 29.14 -4.17
C LEU A 56 -3.13 29.55 -2.75
N CYS A 57 -2.37 29.16 -1.72
CA CYS A 57 -2.75 29.33 -0.31
C CYS A 57 -1.81 30.28 0.46
N LYS A 58 -1.25 31.29 -0.21
CA LYS A 58 -0.44 32.36 0.42
C LYS A 58 0.73 31.82 1.27
N GLY A 59 1.53 30.92 0.69
CA GLY A 59 2.76 30.40 1.34
C GLY A 59 2.55 29.27 2.34
N LYS A 60 1.33 28.72 2.47
CA LYS A 60 1.10 27.52 3.29
C LYS A 60 1.83 26.31 2.69
N LYS A 61 2.59 25.60 3.52
CA LYS A 61 3.22 24.32 3.15
C LYS A 61 2.15 23.26 2.94
N SER A 62 2.35 22.41 1.93
CA SER A 62 1.47 21.27 1.69
C SER A 62 1.56 20.26 2.84
N LYS A 63 0.42 19.64 3.15
CA LYS A 63 0.32 18.49 4.08
C LYS A 63 0.17 17.16 3.35
N ALA A 64 0.19 17.17 2.01
CA ALA A 64 0.07 15.96 1.22
C ALA A 64 1.29 15.05 1.48
N LYS A 65 1.04 13.76 1.66
CA LYS A 65 2.06 12.73 1.86
C LYS A 65 1.93 11.68 0.78
N TYR A 66 3.05 11.06 0.44
CA TYR A 66 3.05 9.86 -0.39
C TYR A 66 2.34 8.72 0.35
N ILE A 67 1.81 7.77 -0.42
CA ILE A 67 1.29 6.53 0.15
C ILE A 67 2.49 5.74 0.68
N GLU A 68 2.60 5.62 2.00
CA GLU A 68 3.68 4.90 2.68
C GLU A 68 3.36 3.40 2.84
N GLU A 69 2.08 3.07 2.96
CA GLU A 69 1.62 1.69 3.15
C GLU A 69 1.10 1.07 1.85
N PRO A 70 1.32 -0.24 1.64
CA PRO A 70 0.82 -0.89 0.45
C PRO A 70 -0.72 -0.85 0.41
N VAL A 71 -1.28 -0.39 -0.71
CA VAL A 71 -2.73 -0.41 -0.99
C VAL A 71 -3.23 -1.86 -0.84
N ARG A 72 -3.97 -2.13 0.23
CA ARG A 72 -4.51 -3.46 0.54
C ARG A 72 -5.77 -3.73 -0.27
N LEU A 73 -5.84 -4.89 -0.92
CA LEU A 73 -7.06 -5.37 -1.60
C LEU A 73 -8.05 -6.04 -0.65
N PHE A 74 -7.53 -6.65 0.41
CA PHE A 74 -8.34 -7.38 1.38
C PHE A 74 -8.47 -6.57 2.67
N PRO A 75 -9.66 -6.60 3.30
CA PRO A 75 -9.85 -6.01 4.62
C PRO A 75 -8.95 -6.72 5.64
N MET A 76 -8.51 -5.99 6.67
CA MET A 76 -7.71 -6.58 7.76
C MET A 76 -8.48 -7.72 8.42
N THR A 77 -7.74 -8.78 8.76
CA THR A 77 -8.24 -9.84 9.63
C THR A 77 -8.40 -9.30 11.06
N GLU A 78 -9.18 -9.98 11.90
CA GLU A 78 -9.36 -9.56 13.29
C GLU A 78 -8.04 -9.56 14.07
N GLU A 79 -7.17 -10.54 13.81
CA GLU A 79 -5.83 -10.62 14.42
C GLU A 79 -4.94 -9.41 14.07
N GLU A 80 -4.97 -8.96 12.81
CA GLU A 80 -4.23 -7.77 12.38
C GLU A 80 -4.75 -6.49 13.02
N LYS A 81 -6.08 -6.38 13.18
CA LYS A 81 -6.71 -5.23 13.85
C LYS A 81 -6.34 -5.16 15.33
N GLU A 82 -6.28 -6.30 16.02
CA GLU A 82 -5.87 -6.35 17.42
C GLU A 82 -4.41 -5.91 17.59
N ALA A 83 -3.50 -6.40 16.74
CA ALA A 83 -2.10 -5.98 16.75
C ALA A 83 -1.93 -4.47 16.49
N GLU A 84 -2.75 -3.89 15.62
CA GLU A 84 -2.71 -2.45 15.33
C GLU A 84 -3.24 -1.61 16.50
N ARG A 85 -4.29 -2.10 17.19
CA ARG A 85 -4.80 -1.47 18.40
C ARG A 85 -3.78 -1.51 19.54
N GLU A 86 -3.07 -2.61 19.71
CA GLU A 86 -2.02 -2.72 20.71
C GLU A 86 -0.88 -1.73 20.46
N ARG A 87 -0.42 -1.61 19.21
CA ARG A 87 0.60 -0.61 18.83
C ARG A 87 0.11 0.81 19.07
N ALA A 88 -1.13 1.12 18.71
CA ALA A 88 -1.73 2.44 18.95
C ALA A 88 -1.81 2.75 20.45
N THR A 89 -2.15 1.76 21.26
CA THR A 89 -2.22 1.88 22.72
C THR A 89 -0.83 2.13 23.32
N GLN A 90 0.19 1.39 22.86
CA GLN A 90 1.57 1.61 23.28
C GLN A 90 2.07 3.01 22.91
N ALA A 91 1.83 3.46 21.67
CA ALA A 91 2.21 4.80 21.23
C ALA A 91 1.54 5.91 22.05
N PHE A 92 0.28 5.72 22.45
CA PHE A 92 -0.42 6.65 23.32
C PHE A 92 0.19 6.72 24.73
N ILE A 93 0.55 5.56 25.30
CA ILE A 93 1.22 5.47 26.60
C ILE A 93 2.58 6.16 26.55
N GLU A 94 3.37 5.92 25.50
CA GLU A 94 4.67 6.58 25.30
C GLU A 94 4.53 8.10 25.21
N TRP A 95 3.56 8.58 24.43
CA TRP A 95 3.25 10.01 24.35
C TRP A 95 2.86 10.60 25.71
N GLY A 96 1.97 9.93 26.45
CA GLY A 96 1.56 10.37 27.79
C GLY A 96 2.74 10.45 28.76
N ASN A 97 3.62 9.46 28.74
CA ASN A 97 4.85 9.47 29.53
C ASN A 97 5.80 10.60 29.14
N ALA A 98 5.93 10.91 27.85
CA ALA A 98 6.74 12.02 27.37
C ALA A 98 6.20 13.38 27.84
N VAL A 99 4.87 13.56 27.78
CA VAL A 99 4.20 14.77 28.27
C VAL A 99 4.35 14.92 29.79
N ALA A 100 4.18 13.83 30.55
CA ALA A 100 4.36 13.83 32.00
C ALA A 100 5.79 14.24 32.39
N LYS A 101 6.81 13.65 31.74
CA LYS A 101 8.21 14.04 31.95
C LYS A 101 8.47 15.51 31.64
N GLN A 102 7.85 16.05 30.58
CA GLN A 102 7.98 17.45 30.22
C GLN A 102 7.32 18.40 31.23
N PHE A 103 6.20 17.98 31.83
CA PHE A 103 5.56 18.73 32.92
C PHE A 103 6.39 18.69 34.21
N GLU A 104 6.95 17.53 34.56
CA GLU A 104 7.83 17.39 35.73
C GLU A 104 9.11 18.21 35.61
N SER A 105 9.69 18.33 34.41
CA SER A 105 10.87 19.17 34.20
C SER A 105 10.55 20.66 34.30
N LEU A 106 9.37 21.09 33.84
CA LEU A 106 8.91 22.48 33.96
C LEU A 106 8.63 22.87 35.42
N ASN A 107 8.03 21.98 36.23
CA ASN A 107 7.73 22.24 37.64
C ASN A 107 8.94 22.19 38.59
N LYS A 108 10.12 21.75 38.10
CA LYS A 108 11.38 21.73 38.86
C LYS A 108 12.26 22.96 38.59
N THR A 109 11.82 23.86 37.72
CA THR A 109 12.41 25.19 37.44
C THR A 109 11.63 26.26 38.17
#